data_AF-A0AAT9F8B4-F1
#
_entry.id   AF-A0AAT9F8B4-F1
#
_cell.length_a   1.000
_cell.length_b   1.000
_cell.length_c   1.000
_cell.angle_alpha   90.00
_cell.angle_beta   90.00
_cell.angle_gamma   90.00
#
_symmetry.space_group_name_H-M   'P 1'
#
loop_
_entity.id
_entity.type
_entity.pdbx_description
1 polymer ?
#
loop_
_entity_poly.entity_id
_entity_poly.type
_entity_poly.pdbx_seq_one_letter_code
_entity_poly.pdbx_strand_id
1 'polypeptide(L)'
;MKINKKIITILSALTLGTGGIFVAASCSNDAPTNRKPQDTTPTDQIRENIKKAWDTKITITNAWVNPGFLAEDGKPQTQIQKTFLTTLASRFNKLKNEDELTKDLPDVSFDIKIDYDKSKYYSTLENDNSEKDIFIANYATYLNELYEGDKLKDKFPFKFVAQSATLKFTWQSQDTDFYTDGLKDDKLRIAAEKNNQKWVKETGFEYPDWDKAKAAKKVEFDGSKYSTFYEKDKLTYVYHGAILIAGDKEKRDQIIKDWEEKNWEKFISHGIVYRKKDSAGGYKYQAALLARHFGKTLKDVNEYLQSQNENIIIGKTKDQLGKANSNGKTAHIGFDDEGAYNWTEHNAISNNYKPTGFMSSKPYDHPTNKVIRTLTLTNPAPYDVVLGRKGLSEKQAELIGKALESLSLKENAYGIYTGYNKFKQLNYEQFRKFAQLQAQAESKQNLVKEIPQIQ
;
A
#
# COMPACT_ATOMS: atom_id res chain seq x y z
N MET A 1 1.49 23.01 -22.22
CA MET A 1 0.52 22.57 -23.24
C MET A 1 -0.76 23.38 -23.02
N LYS A 2 -1.11 24.29 -23.94
CA LYS A 2 -2.22 25.25 -23.78
C LYS A 2 -3.56 24.57 -24.13
N ILE A 3 -4.53 24.61 -23.22
CA ILE A 3 -5.87 24.06 -23.43
C ILE A 3 -6.83 25.22 -23.76
N ASN A 4 -7.45 25.14 -24.93
CA ASN A 4 -8.48 26.04 -25.44
C ASN A 4 -9.83 25.76 -24.74
N LYS A 5 -10.41 26.78 -24.09
CA LYS A 5 -11.79 26.77 -23.59
C LYS A 5 -12.75 27.09 -24.74
N LYS A 6 -13.71 26.21 -25.03
CA LYS A 6 -14.90 26.55 -25.82
C LYS A 6 -16.07 26.82 -24.88
N ILE A 7 -16.66 28.00 -25.09
CA ILE A 7 -17.86 28.54 -24.46
C ILE A 7 -19.08 27.83 -25.05
N ILE A 8 -20.03 27.41 -24.19
CA ILE A 8 -21.36 26.93 -24.59
C ILE A 8 -22.35 28.07 -24.29
N THR A 9 -23.02 28.53 -25.34
CA THR A 9 -24.05 29.56 -25.31
C THR A 9 -25.41 28.94 -25.00
N ILE A 10 -26.13 29.56 -24.07
CA ILE A 10 -27.51 29.28 -23.67
C ILE A 10 -28.47 29.75 -24.78
N LEU A 11 -29.45 28.93 -25.13
CA LEU A 11 -30.67 29.40 -25.79
C LEU A 11 -31.90 29.01 -24.97
N SER A 12 -32.58 30.06 -24.52
CA SER A 12 -33.90 30.08 -23.90
C SER A 12 -34.99 30.02 -24.97
N ALA A 13 -36.10 29.33 -24.67
CA ALA A 13 -37.37 29.55 -25.35
C ALA A 13 -38.50 29.46 -24.32
N LEU A 14 -39.05 30.63 -24.01
CA LEU A 14 -40.35 30.83 -23.37
C LEU A 14 -41.47 30.51 -24.38
N THR A 15 -42.51 29.84 -23.95
CA THR A 15 -43.86 29.99 -24.52
C THR A 15 -44.89 30.07 -23.40
N LEU A 16 -45.51 31.25 -23.31
CA LEU A 16 -46.74 31.55 -22.57
C LEU A 16 -47.94 31.22 -23.47
N GLY A 17 -49.02 30.71 -22.87
CA GLY A 17 -50.31 30.49 -23.52
C GLY A 17 -51.42 30.25 -22.50
N THR A 18 -52.15 31.32 -22.19
CA THR A 18 -53.49 31.41 -21.56
C THR A 18 -54.51 30.47 -22.20
N GLY A 19 -55.63 29.99 -21.62
CA GLY A 19 -56.39 30.30 -20.42
C GLY A 19 -57.87 29.90 -20.69
N GLY A 20 -58.51 29.22 -19.74
CA GLY A 20 -59.97 29.18 -19.54
C GLY A 20 -60.84 28.26 -20.43
N ILE A 21 -61.58 27.33 -19.80
CA ILE A 21 -63.05 27.32 -19.71
C ILE A 21 -63.47 26.23 -18.70
N PHE A 22 -64.29 26.63 -17.73
CA PHE A 22 -65.04 25.76 -16.83
C PHE A 22 -66.25 25.18 -17.56
N VAL A 23 -66.48 23.87 -17.46
CA VAL A 23 -67.82 23.26 -17.55
C VAL A 23 -67.91 22.20 -16.46
N ALA A 24 -68.91 22.34 -15.60
CA ALA A 24 -69.25 21.37 -14.56
C ALA A 24 -70.33 20.38 -15.04
N ALA A 25 -70.34 19.22 -14.38
CA ALA A 25 -71.41 18.22 -14.22
C ALA A 25 -71.29 16.93 -15.05
N SER A 26 -70.90 15.84 -14.39
CA SER A 26 -71.87 14.80 -13.98
C SER A 26 -71.23 13.82 -13.01
N CYS A 27 -71.96 13.48 -11.95
CA CYS A 27 -71.59 12.50 -10.94
C CYS A 27 -71.42 11.09 -11.54
N SER A 28 -70.31 10.44 -11.22
CA SER A 28 -70.23 8.98 -11.15
C SER A 28 -69.39 8.61 -9.93
N ASN A 29 -70.07 8.01 -8.94
CA ASN A 29 -69.46 7.40 -7.77
C ASN A 29 -68.57 6.26 -8.21
N ASP A 30 -67.25 6.45 -8.15
CA ASP A 30 -66.30 5.38 -7.87
C ASP A 30 -65.16 6.00 -7.07
N ALA A 31 -65.07 5.62 -5.80
CA ALA A 31 -64.07 6.10 -4.87
C ALA A 31 -62.67 5.70 -5.37
N PRO A 32 -61.77 6.65 -5.69
CA PRO A 32 -60.35 6.33 -5.72
C PRO A 32 -59.96 6.11 -4.27
N THR A 33 -59.52 4.90 -3.95
CA THR A 33 -58.84 4.64 -2.69
C THR A 33 -57.61 5.54 -2.64
N ASN A 34 -57.75 6.69 -1.98
CA ASN A 34 -56.66 7.53 -1.53
C ASN A 34 -55.79 6.69 -0.59
N ARG A 35 -54.88 5.88 -1.15
CA ARG A 35 -53.68 5.46 -0.42
C ARG A 35 -52.93 6.76 -0.14
N LYS A 36 -53.07 7.25 1.09
CA LYS A 36 -52.14 8.24 1.64
C LYS A 36 -50.73 7.78 1.27
N PRO A 37 -49.82 8.67 0.81
CA PRO A 37 -48.40 8.35 0.78
C PRO A 37 -48.06 7.77 2.14
N GLN A 38 -47.59 6.53 2.15
CA GLN A 38 -47.20 5.88 3.39
C GLN A 38 -46.01 6.68 3.89
N ASP A 39 -46.19 7.44 4.98
CA ASP A 39 -45.13 8.19 5.65
C ASP A 39 -44.11 7.16 6.15
N THR A 40 -43.15 6.82 5.29
CA THR A 40 -42.03 5.95 5.66
C THR A 40 -41.24 6.66 6.73
N THR A 41 -41.07 6.01 7.88
CA THR A 41 -40.24 6.58 8.95
C THR A 41 -38.82 6.77 8.41
N PRO A 42 -38.04 7.74 8.94
CA PRO A 42 -36.63 7.91 8.55
C PRO A 42 -35.83 6.60 8.63
N THR A 43 -36.15 5.74 9.60
CA THR A 43 -35.54 4.41 9.76
C THR A 43 -35.90 3.46 8.62
N ASP A 44 -37.16 3.44 8.17
CA ASP A 44 -37.58 2.58 7.05
C ASP A 44 -36.95 3.04 5.73
N GLN A 45 -36.80 4.35 5.54
CA GLN A 45 -36.10 4.90 4.39
C GLN A 45 -34.61 4.51 4.39
N ILE A 46 -33.96 4.53 5.56
CA ILE A 46 -32.58 4.04 5.72
C ILE A 46 -32.49 2.55 5.38
N ARG A 47 -33.38 1.71 5.91
CA ARG A 47 -33.40 0.26 5.62
C ARG A 47 -33.59 -0.01 4.12
N GLU A 48 -34.52 0.68 3.47
CA GLU A 48 -34.75 0.53 2.04
C GLU A 48 -33.54 0.97 1.19
N ASN A 49 -32.85 2.04 1.61
CA ASN A 49 -31.62 2.46 0.93
C ASN A 49 -30.49 1.44 1.09
N ILE A 50 -30.32 0.85 2.29
CA ILE A 50 -29.34 -0.21 2.52
C ILE A 50 -29.68 -1.43 1.66
N LYS A 51 -30.95 -1.86 1.67
CA LYS A 51 -31.43 -3.03 0.93
C LYS A 51 -31.20 -2.91 -0.58
N LYS A 52 -31.42 -1.72 -1.16
CA LYS A 52 -31.15 -1.46 -2.59
C LYS A 52 -29.68 -1.52 -2.96
N ALA A 53 -28.79 -1.28 -2.00
CA ALA A 53 -27.35 -1.24 -2.16
C ALA A 53 -26.64 -2.45 -1.51
N TRP A 54 -27.40 -3.52 -1.22
CA TRP A 54 -26.89 -4.71 -0.52
C TRP A 54 -26.44 -5.78 -1.50
N ASP A 55 -25.15 -6.12 -1.45
CA ASP A 55 -24.61 -7.23 -2.24
C ASP A 55 -24.50 -8.51 -1.43
N THR A 56 -24.87 -9.64 -2.03
CA THR A 56 -24.73 -10.97 -1.40
C THR A 56 -23.39 -11.64 -1.67
N LYS A 57 -22.58 -11.07 -2.56
CA LYS A 57 -21.21 -11.49 -2.86
C LYS A 57 -20.31 -10.27 -2.89
N ILE A 58 -19.25 -10.29 -2.10
CA ILE A 58 -18.24 -9.23 -2.02
C ILE A 58 -16.90 -9.76 -2.54
N THR A 59 -16.35 -9.08 -3.54
CA THR A 59 -15.05 -9.40 -4.12
C THR A 59 -13.97 -8.47 -3.59
N ILE A 60 -12.99 -9.02 -2.88
CA ILE A 60 -11.80 -8.32 -2.40
C ILE A 60 -10.72 -8.40 -3.48
N THR A 61 -10.31 -7.24 -4.00
CA THR A 61 -9.31 -7.12 -5.06
C THR A 61 -7.99 -6.63 -4.48
N ASN A 62 -6.90 -7.33 -4.84
CA ASN A 62 -5.54 -6.99 -4.44
C ASN A 62 -4.58 -7.15 -5.63
N ALA A 63 -3.48 -6.40 -5.66
CA ALA A 63 -2.48 -6.50 -6.70
C ALA A 63 -1.54 -7.70 -6.57
N TRP A 64 -1.34 -8.24 -5.36
CA TRP A 64 -0.44 -9.36 -5.16
C TRP A 64 -0.74 -10.15 -3.88
N VAL A 65 -0.65 -11.47 -3.98
CA VAL A 65 -0.65 -12.39 -2.85
C VAL A 65 0.50 -13.38 -3.05
N ASN A 66 1.27 -13.64 -2.00
CA ASN A 66 2.38 -14.59 -2.08
C ASN A 66 1.86 -16.02 -2.39
N PRO A 67 2.69 -16.85 -3.08
CA PRO A 67 2.34 -18.24 -3.36
C PRO A 67 1.90 -19.01 -2.11
N GLY A 68 0.97 -19.94 -2.28
CA GLY A 68 0.46 -20.82 -1.21
C GLY A 68 -0.92 -20.41 -0.67
N PHE A 69 -1.35 -19.16 -0.84
CA PHE A 69 -2.70 -18.74 -0.46
C PHE A 69 -3.73 -18.99 -1.57
N LEU A 70 -3.52 -18.43 -2.76
CA LEU A 70 -4.41 -18.65 -3.91
C LEU A 70 -4.09 -19.97 -4.60
N ALA A 71 -5.11 -20.58 -5.18
CA ALA A 71 -4.93 -21.70 -6.09
C ALA A 71 -4.35 -21.22 -7.42
N GLU A 72 -3.64 -22.10 -8.12
CA GLU A 72 -3.24 -21.84 -9.51
C GLU A 72 -4.48 -21.80 -10.42
N ASP A 73 -4.36 -21.12 -11.56
CA ASP A 73 -5.46 -20.97 -12.51
C ASP A 73 -6.07 -22.32 -12.90
N GLY A 74 -7.40 -22.40 -12.82
CA GLY A 74 -8.15 -23.63 -13.12
C GLY A 74 -8.16 -24.67 -12.00
N LYS A 75 -7.49 -24.43 -10.85
CA LYS A 75 -7.54 -25.32 -9.68
C LYS A 75 -8.56 -24.85 -8.63
N PRO A 76 -9.12 -25.78 -7.82
CA PRO A 76 -9.98 -25.41 -6.71
C PRO A 76 -9.24 -24.54 -5.69
N GLN A 77 -9.96 -23.61 -5.05
CA GLN A 77 -9.43 -22.78 -3.96
C GLN A 77 -8.68 -23.64 -2.91
N THR A 78 -7.56 -23.11 -2.43
CA THR A 78 -6.77 -23.78 -1.39
C THR A 78 -7.58 -23.87 -0.09
N GLN A 79 -7.22 -24.81 0.78
CA GLN A 79 -7.85 -24.91 2.09
C GLN A 79 -7.65 -23.63 2.93
N ILE A 80 -6.50 -22.97 2.80
CA ILE A 80 -6.18 -21.73 3.52
C ILE A 80 -7.11 -20.60 3.07
N GLN A 81 -7.29 -20.43 1.75
CA GLN A 81 -8.22 -19.45 1.19
C GLN A 81 -9.66 -19.73 1.64
N LYS A 82 -10.12 -20.98 1.52
CA LYS A 82 -11.48 -21.39 1.94
C LYS A 82 -11.73 -21.10 3.42
N THR A 83 -10.79 -21.46 4.29
CA THR A 83 -10.89 -21.22 5.74
C THR A 83 -10.97 -19.73 6.04
N PHE A 84 -10.13 -18.90 5.40
CA PHE A 84 -10.18 -17.45 5.57
C PHE A 84 -11.53 -16.87 5.13
N LEU A 85 -11.99 -17.17 3.91
CA LEU A 85 -13.23 -16.63 3.36
C LEU A 85 -14.46 -17.07 4.16
N THR A 86 -14.48 -18.34 4.61
CA THR A 86 -15.57 -18.87 5.45
C THR A 86 -15.60 -18.18 6.82
N THR A 87 -14.42 -17.96 7.42
CA THR A 87 -14.32 -17.27 8.71
C THR A 87 -14.77 -15.83 8.60
N LEU A 88 -14.34 -15.12 7.55
CA LEU A 88 -14.77 -13.74 7.28
C LEU A 88 -16.28 -13.65 7.05
N ALA A 89 -16.85 -14.53 6.22
CA ALA A 89 -18.29 -14.61 5.98
C ALA A 89 -19.07 -14.88 7.27
N SER A 90 -18.60 -15.81 8.11
CA SER A 90 -19.20 -16.12 9.40
C SER A 90 -19.20 -14.90 10.34
N ARG A 91 -18.08 -14.19 10.46
CA ARG A 91 -17.97 -12.96 11.27
C ARG A 91 -18.90 -11.86 10.75
N PHE A 92 -18.91 -11.64 9.44
CA PHE A 92 -19.79 -10.64 8.82
C PHE A 92 -21.26 -10.97 9.05
N ASN A 93 -21.72 -12.19 8.74
CA ASN A 93 -23.13 -12.56 8.84
C ASN A 93 -23.62 -12.58 10.29
N LYS A 94 -22.74 -12.90 11.25
CA LYS A 94 -23.04 -12.71 12.68
C LYS A 94 -23.34 -11.24 12.99
N LEU A 95 -22.45 -10.32 12.62
CA LEU A 95 -22.63 -8.88 12.85
C LEU A 95 -23.86 -8.32 12.13
N LYS A 96 -24.12 -8.79 10.90
CA LYS A 96 -25.32 -8.47 10.11
C LYS A 96 -26.59 -8.86 10.86
N ASN A 97 -26.64 -10.05 11.44
CA ASN A 97 -27.80 -10.59 12.17
C ASN A 97 -28.03 -9.92 13.53
N GLU A 98 -26.98 -9.37 14.14
CA GLU A 98 -27.07 -8.61 15.40
C GLU A 98 -27.53 -7.15 15.19
N ASP A 99 -27.55 -6.65 13.96
CA ASP A 99 -27.86 -5.26 13.64
C ASP A 99 -29.30 -5.07 13.12
N GLU A 100 -30.05 -4.18 13.78
CA GLU A 100 -31.47 -3.90 13.51
C GLU A 100 -31.78 -3.35 12.11
N LEU A 101 -30.77 -2.83 11.40
CA LEU A 101 -30.93 -2.35 10.03
C LEU A 101 -30.65 -3.43 8.98
N THR A 102 -29.95 -4.50 9.35
CA THR A 102 -29.47 -5.51 8.39
C THR A 102 -29.84 -6.96 8.71
N LYS A 103 -30.43 -7.24 9.88
CA LYS A 103 -30.75 -8.61 10.32
C LYS A 103 -31.62 -9.39 9.34
N ASP A 104 -32.51 -8.71 8.62
CA ASP A 104 -33.43 -9.31 7.64
C ASP A 104 -32.87 -9.35 6.20
N LEU A 105 -31.65 -8.85 5.99
CA LEU A 105 -31.00 -8.88 4.67
C LEU A 105 -30.37 -10.25 4.39
N PRO A 106 -30.19 -10.65 3.12
CA PRO A 106 -29.55 -11.91 2.78
C PRO A 106 -28.11 -11.99 3.29
N ASP A 107 -27.66 -13.22 3.59
CA ASP A 107 -26.28 -13.49 3.95
C ASP A 107 -25.30 -13.15 2.81
N VAL A 108 -24.09 -12.78 3.22
CA VAL A 108 -23.01 -12.34 2.33
C VAL A 108 -21.89 -13.36 2.30
N SER A 109 -21.37 -13.59 1.10
CA SER A 109 -20.19 -14.40 0.82
C SER A 109 -19.03 -13.53 0.32
N PHE A 110 -17.80 -14.03 0.46
CA PHE A 110 -16.59 -13.30 0.08
C PHE A 110 -15.78 -14.08 -0.95
N ASP A 111 -15.10 -13.35 -1.84
CA ASP A 111 -14.17 -13.87 -2.83
C ASP A 111 -12.92 -12.98 -2.90
N ILE A 112 -11.81 -13.51 -3.43
CA ILE A 112 -10.57 -12.75 -3.65
C ILE A 112 -10.16 -12.84 -5.11
N LYS A 113 -9.82 -11.70 -5.71
CA LYS A 113 -9.27 -11.61 -7.06
C LYS A 113 -7.96 -10.82 -7.09
N ILE A 114 -7.08 -11.20 -8.01
CA ILE A 114 -5.86 -10.46 -8.31
C ILE A 114 -6.11 -9.51 -9.48
N ASP A 115 -5.72 -8.25 -9.32
CA ASP A 115 -5.70 -7.26 -10.39
C ASP A 115 -4.39 -6.47 -10.37
N TYR A 116 -3.57 -6.63 -11.41
CA TYR A 116 -2.29 -5.96 -11.49
C TYR A 116 -2.39 -4.49 -11.93
N ASP A 117 -3.52 -4.08 -12.50
CA ASP A 117 -3.71 -2.76 -13.09
C ASP A 117 -4.20 -1.74 -12.06
N LYS A 118 -3.30 -1.41 -11.12
CA LYS A 118 -3.55 -0.42 -10.07
C LYS A 118 -3.96 0.95 -10.61
N SER A 119 -3.59 1.30 -11.85
CA SER A 119 -3.91 2.59 -12.46
C SER A 119 -5.41 2.81 -12.66
N LYS A 120 -6.21 1.72 -12.69
CA LYS A 120 -7.66 1.77 -12.86
C LYS A 120 -8.45 1.72 -11.55
N TYR A 121 -7.80 1.50 -10.41
CA TYR A 121 -8.49 1.23 -9.14
C TYR A 121 -9.43 2.37 -8.76
N TYR A 122 -8.96 3.62 -8.79
CA TYR A 122 -9.81 4.78 -8.48
C TYR A 122 -11.04 4.85 -9.39
N SER A 123 -10.84 4.79 -10.71
CA SER A 123 -11.95 4.83 -11.68
C SER A 123 -12.91 3.65 -11.52
N THR A 124 -12.44 2.49 -11.06
CA THR A 124 -13.28 1.31 -10.85
C THR A 124 -14.17 1.47 -9.62
N LEU A 125 -13.60 2.01 -8.52
CA LEU A 125 -14.36 2.40 -7.33
C LEU A 125 -15.42 3.46 -7.66
N GLU A 126 -15.06 4.44 -8.48
CA GLU A 126 -15.94 5.54 -8.91
C GLU A 126 -17.03 5.09 -9.90
N ASN A 127 -16.74 4.12 -10.77
CA ASN A 127 -17.70 3.62 -11.77
C ASN A 127 -18.68 2.57 -11.22
N ASP A 128 -18.56 2.22 -9.95
CA ASP A 128 -19.43 1.25 -9.27
C ASP A 128 -19.42 -0.17 -9.85
N ASN A 129 -18.24 -0.69 -10.17
CA ASN A 129 -18.14 -2.03 -10.73
C ASN A 129 -18.40 -3.12 -9.66
N SER A 130 -19.56 -3.76 -9.71
CA SER A 130 -19.97 -4.83 -8.77
C SER A 130 -19.23 -6.17 -8.94
N GLU A 131 -18.33 -6.30 -9.92
CA GLU A 131 -17.44 -7.48 -10.00
C GLU A 131 -16.16 -7.31 -9.18
N LYS A 132 -15.91 -6.09 -8.67
CA LYS A 132 -14.72 -5.67 -7.91
C LYS A 132 -15.14 -4.66 -6.83
N ASP A 133 -15.74 -5.18 -5.77
CA ASP A 133 -16.40 -4.37 -4.74
C ASP A 133 -15.43 -3.62 -3.84
N ILE A 134 -14.31 -4.25 -3.50
CA ILE A 134 -13.34 -3.74 -2.53
C ILE A 134 -11.94 -3.82 -3.13
N PHE A 135 -11.13 -2.79 -2.90
CA PHE A 135 -9.72 -2.74 -3.28
C PHE A 135 -8.84 -2.56 -2.05
N ILE A 136 -7.79 -3.37 -1.94
CA ILE A 136 -6.68 -3.18 -1.00
C ILE A 136 -5.49 -2.67 -1.80
N ALA A 137 -5.05 -1.45 -1.53
CA ALA A 137 -3.90 -0.87 -2.22
C ALA A 137 -3.23 0.24 -1.42
N ASN A 138 -1.96 0.50 -1.75
CA ASN A 138 -1.23 1.63 -1.20
C ASN A 138 -1.87 2.97 -1.57
N TYR A 139 -1.83 3.94 -0.65
CA TYR A 139 -2.34 5.31 -0.88
C TYR A 139 -1.71 6.00 -2.10
N ALA A 140 -0.46 5.67 -2.45
CA ALA A 140 0.21 6.14 -3.68
C ALA A 140 -0.59 5.84 -4.96
N THR A 141 -1.44 4.82 -4.94
CA THR A 141 -2.32 4.43 -6.05
C THR A 141 -3.41 5.45 -6.32
N TYR A 142 -3.83 6.19 -5.28
CA TYR A 142 -4.96 7.12 -5.33
C TYR A 142 -4.50 8.59 -5.20
N LEU A 143 -3.22 8.82 -4.90
CA LEU A 143 -2.76 10.10 -4.36
C LEU A 143 -3.08 11.29 -5.26
N ASN A 144 -2.97 11.13 -6.59
CA ASN A 144 -3.27 12.20 -7.54
C ASN A 144 -4.76 12.56 -7.54
N GLU A 145 -5.62 11.58 -7.32
CA GLU A 145 -7.07 11.72 -7.31
C GLU A 145 -7.60 12.19 -5.96
N LEU A 146 -6.80 12.06 -4.89
CA LEU A 146 -7.18 12.51 -3.55
C LEU A 146 -7.05 14.02 -3.34
N TYR A 147 -6.24 14.71 -4.14
CA TYR A 147 -5.93 16.12 -3.97
C TYR A 147 -6.49 17.00 -5.10
N GLU A 148 -6.85 18.24 -4.75
CA GLU A 148 -7.13 19.34 -5.68
C GLU A 148 -6.10 20.44 -5.43
N GLY A 149 -5.08 20.50 -6.30
CA GLY A 149 -3.87 21.27 -6.01
C GLY A 149 -3.18 20.72 -4.76
N ASP A 150 -2.92 21.58 -3.78
CA ASP A 150 -2.24 21.21 -2.53
C ASP A 150 -3.20 20.79 -1.40
N LYS A 151 -4.51 20.72 -1.66
CA LYS A 151 -5.53 20.40 -0.63
C LYS A 151 -6.12 19.02 -0.87
N LEU A 152 -6.26 18.25 0.20
CA LEU A 152 -7.02 17.00 0.17
C LEU A 152 -8.51 17.32 -0.07
N LYS A 153 -9.18 16.55 -0.93
CA LYS A 153 -10.62 16.65 -1.14
C LYS A 153 -11.41 16.30 0.12
N ASP A 154 -12.56 16.95 0.30
CA ASP A 154 -13.47 16.70 1.42
C ASP A 154 -14.52 15.61 1.14
N LYS A 155 -14.66 15.20 -0.12
CA LYS A 155 -15.62 14.18 -0.55
C LYS A 155 -14.97 13.21 -1.51
N PHE A 156 -15.28 11.94 -1.33
CA PHE A 156 -14.77 10.86 -2.15
C PHE A 156 -15.92 9.98 -2.66
N PRO A 157 -15.77 9.39 -3.86
CA PRO A 157 -16.81 8.53 -4.40
C PRO A 157 -16.85 7.16 -3.71
N PHE A 158 -15.78 6.74 -3.03
CA PHE A 158 -15.64 5.42 -2.43
C PHE A 158 -16.10 5.38 -0.96
N LYS A 159 -16.26 4.16 -0.46
CA LYS A 159 -16.58 3.85 0.95
C LYS A 159 -15.33 3.50 1.73
N PHE A 160 -15.25 3.95 2.98
CA PHE A 160 -14.17 3.58 3.88
C PHE A 160 -14.48 2.22 4.52
N VAL A 161 -13.57 1.26 4.37
CA VAL A 161 -13.76 -0.09 4.93
C VAL A 161 -12.79 -0.30 6.09
N ALA A 162 -11.48 -0.25 5.81
CA ALA A 162 -10.45 -0.51 6.82
C ALA A 162 -9.09 0.07 6.44
N GLN A 163 -8.24 0.26 7.46
CA GLN A 163 -6.81 0.43 7.34
C GLN A 163 -6.13 -0.91 7.65
N SER A 164 -5.21 -1.35 6.79
CA SER A 164 -4.38 -2.52 7.09
C SER A 164 -3.17 -2.14 7.95
N ALA A 165 -2.67 -3.10 8.72
CA ALA A 165 -1.44 -3.04 9.50
C ALA A 165 -0.63 -4.32 9.27
N THR A 166 0.69 -4.18 9.31
CA THR A 166 1.65 -5.28 9.13
C THR A 166 2.38 -5.57 10.43
N LEU A 167 2.99 -6.75 10.52
CA LEU A 167 3.95 -7.04 11.58
C LEU A 167 5.16 -6.11 11.49
N LYS A 168 5.59 -5.62 12.66
CA LYS A 168 6.75 -4.75 12.80
C LYS A 168 8.03 -5.55 12.64
N PHE A 169 9.03 -4.99 11.97
CA PHE A 169 10.36 -5.59 11.95
C PHE A 169 11.08 -5.39 13.28
N THR A 170 11.96 -6.33 13.63
CA THR A 170 12.79 -6.30 14.85
C THR A 170 13.77 -5.13 14.93
N TRP A 171 13.97 -4.40 13.83
CA TRP A 171 14.81 -3.20 13.77
C TRP A 171 14.02 -1.89 13.69
N GLN A 172 12.72 -1.94 13.34
CA GLN A 172 11.92 -0.73 13.19
C GLN A 172 11.81 0.02 14.51
N SER A 173 11.88 1.34 14.44
CA SER A 173 11.71 2.25 15.56
C SER A 173 10.24 2.69 15.67
N GLN A 174 9.93 3.91 16.14
CA GLN A 174 8.54 4.35 16.26
C GLN A 174 7.97 4.70 14.87
N ASP A 175 6.67 4.48 14.66
CA ASP A 175 5.99 4.82 13.40
C ASP A 175 6.15 6.32 13.06
N THR A 176 6.34 7.17 14.06
CA THR A 176 6.51 8.63 13.96
C THR A 176 7.96 9.08 13.82
N ASP A 177 8.89 8.17 13.52
CA ASP A 177 10.27 8.53 13.25
C ASP A 177 10.41 9.01 11.80
N PHE A 178 10.62 10.32 11.66
CA PHE A 178 10.81 11.00 10.39
C PHE A 178 12.27 11.40 10.21
N TYR A 179 12.66 11.58 8.95
CA TYR A 179 13.95 12.12 8.54
C TYR A 179 14.22 13.47 9.22
N THR A 180 15.43 13.64 9.75
CA THR A 180 15.91 14.89 10.33
C THR A 180 17.04 15.48 9.50
N ASP A 181 18.15 14.75 9.36
CA ASP A 181 19.36 15.23 8.70
C ASP A 181 20.12 14.17 7.91
N GLY A 182 19.73 12.89 8.04
CA GLY A 182 20.35 11.75 7.38
C GLY A 182 21.72 11.38 7.94
N LEU A 183 22.18 11.98 9.01
CA LEU A 183 23.48 11.65 9.61
C LEU A 183 23.37 10.41 10.51
N LYS A 184 24.50 9.94 11.05
CA LYS A 184 24.56 8.73 11.89
C LYS A 184 23.53 8.69 13.04
N ASP A 185 23.14 9.84 13.57
CA ASP A 185 22.21 9.98 14.70
C ASP A 185 20.76 10.19 14.24
N ASP A 186 20.50 10.29 12.93
CA ASP A 186 19.16 10.28 12.35
C ASP A 186 18.49 8.93 12.64
N LYS A 187 17.23 8.96 13.10
CA LYS A 187 16.51 7.76 13.51
C LYS A 187 16.36 6.75 12.37
N LEU A 188 16.23 7.21 11.12
CA LEU A 188 16.13 6.35 9.94
C LEU A 188 17.48 5.72 9.56
N ARG A 189 18.60 6.36 9.92
CA ARG A 189 19.96 5.79 9.80
C ARG A 189 20.22 4.76 10.90
N ILE A 190 19.80 5.05 12.13
CA ILE A 190 19.88 4.11 13.26
C ILE A 190 19.08 2.83 12.96
N ALA A 191 17.86 2.97 12.44
CA ALA A 191 17.03 1.83 12.07
C ALA A 191 17.67 0.99 10.94
N ALA A 192 18.26 1.64 9.93
CA ALA A 192 19.00 0.96 8.85
C ALA A 192 20.24 0.20 9.37
N GLU A 193 20.98 0.77 10.31
CA GLU A 193 22.11 0.08 10.93
C GLU A 193 21.65 -1.12 11.78
N LYS A 194 20.58 -0.96 12.56
CA LYS A 194 19.96 -2.07 13.30
C LYS A 194 19.46 -3.16 12.36
N ASN A 195 18.95 -2.81 11.17
CA ASN A 195 18.59 -3.77 10.13
C ASN A 195 19.82 -4.58 9.67
N ASN A 196 20.94 -3.93 9.35
CA ASN A 196 22.19 -4.61 8.98
C ASN A 196 22.67 -5.57 10.09
N GLN A 197 22.58 -5.14 11.35
CA GLN A 197 22.94 -5.96 12.50
C GLN A 197 22.05 -7.20 12.62
N LYS A 198 20.73 -7.02 12.54
CA LYS A 198 19.75 -8.11 12.64
C LYS A 198 19.91 -9.12 11.50
N TRP A 199 20.06 -8.65 10.26
CA TRP A 199 20.14 -9.52 9.09
C TRP A 199 21.42 -10.31 8.99
N VAL A 200 22.56 -9.70 9.33
CA VAL A 200 23.86 -10.28 9.00
C VAL A 200 24.67 -10.59 10.25
N LYS A 201 24.80 -9.63 11.17
CA LYS A 201 25.67 -9.81 12.34
C LYS A 201 25.12 -10.85 13.31
N GLU A 202 23.82 -10.81 13.59
CA GLU A 202 23.17 -11.75 14.52
C GLU A 202 22.94 -13.13 13.91
N THR A 203 22.66 -13.20 12.61
CA THR A 203 22.52 -14.50 11.91
C THR A 203 23.87 -15.15 11.68
N GLY A 204 24.93 -14.35 11.46
CA GLY A 204 26.24 -14.79 11.01
C GLY A 204 26.32 -15.03 9.49
N PHE A 205 25.28 -14.68 8.73
CA PHE A 205 25.19 -14.98 7.29
C PHE A 205 24.69 -13.78 6.49
N GLU A 206 25.36 -13.51 5.37
CA GLU A 206 24.88 -12.59 4.35
C GLU A 206 23.64 -13.18 3.65
N TYR A 207 22.78 -12.33 3.06
CA TYR A 207 21.57 -12.80 2.36
C TYR A 207 21.84 -13.91 1.33
N PRO A 208 22.88 -13.83 0.47
CA PRO A 208 23.22 -14.90 -0.47
C PRO A 208 23.69 -16.23 0.18
N ASP A 209 23.78 -16.29 1.51
CA ASP A 209 24.07 -17.49 2.31
C ASP A 209 22.90 -17.86 3.24
N TRP A 210 21.70 -17.30 3.05
CA TRP A 210 20.57 -17.58 3.95
C TRP A 210 19.99 -18.99 3.83
N ASP A 211 20.32 -19.75 2.78
CA ASP A 211 20.08 -21.19 2.74
C ASP A 211 20.94 -21.92 3.79
N LYS A 212 22.19 -21.51 3.98
CA LYS A 212 23.06 -21.99 5.07
C LYS A 212 22.55 -21.53 6.42
N ALA A 213 22.08 -20.29 6.53
CA ALA A 213 21.45 -19.79 7.75
C ALA A 213 20.20 -20.61 8.13
N LYS A 214 19.36 -20.98 7.14
CA LYS A 214 18.21 -21.89 7.33
C LYS A 214 18.68 -23.26 7.85
N ALA A 215 19.68 -23.86 7.21
CA ALA A 215 20.24 -25.15 7.65
C ALA A 215 20.81 -25.09 9.08
N ALA A 216 21.40 -23.95 9.46
CA ALA A 216 21.90 -23.68 10.80
C ALA A 216 20.81 -23.21 11.79
N LYS A 217 19.53 -23.20 11.38
CA LYS A 217 18.38 -22.74 12.18
C LYS A 217 18.54 -21.31 12.73
N LYS A 218 19.22 -20.44 11.99
CA LYS A 218 19.42 -19.02 12.32
C LYS A 218 18.34 -18.12 11.74
N VAL A 219 17.68 -18.57 10.68
CA VAL A 219 16.53 -17.91 10.07
C VAL A 219 15.49 -18.97 9.69
N GLU A 220 14.22 -18.59 9.73
CA GLU A 220 13.08 -19.46 9.42
C GLU A 220 12.23 -18.82 8.32
N PHE A 221 12.01 -19.55 7.23
CA PHE A 221 11.10 -19.14 6.16
C PHE A 221 9.77 -19.87 6.31
N ASP A 222 8.68 -19.14 6.53
CA ASP A 222 7.36 -19.71 6.85
C ASP A 222 6.54 -20.13 5.61
N GLY A 223 7.18 -20.16 4.44
CA GLY A 223 6.54 -20.38 3.14
C GLY A 223 6.14 -19.08 2.42
N SER A 224 6.16 -17.94 3.12
CA SER A 224 5.85 -16.61 2.57
C SER A 224 6.95 -15.60 2.87
N LYS A 225 7.56 -15.66 4.06
CA LYS A 225 8.58 -14.72 4.53
C LYS A 225 9.52 -15.33 5.58
N TYR A 226 10.64 -14.67 5.81
CA TYR A 226 11.55 -14.95 6.92
C TYR A 226 10.97 -14.40 8.24
N SER A 227 10.26 -15.26 8.98
CA SER A 227 9.50 -14.88 10.18
C SER A 227 10.40 -14.40 11.32
N THR A 228 11.66 -14.85 11.36
CA THR A 228 12.67 -14.51 12.38
C THR A 228 12.87 -13.00 12.58
N PHE A 229 12.60 -12.20 11.56
CA PHE A 229 12.88 -10.77 11.55
C PHE A 229 11.70 -9.89 11.95
N TYR A 230 10.57 -10.49 12.31
CA TYR A 230 9.38 -9.78 12.76
C TYR A 230 9.23 -9.86 14.27
N GLU A 231 8.82 -8.76 14.88
CA GLU A 231 8.45 -8.72 16.29
C GLU A 231 7.15 -9.51 16.50
N LYS A 232 7.15 -10.42 17.45
CA LYS A 232 6.00 -11.26 17.74
C LYS A 232 4.83 -10.41 18.22
N ASP A 233 3.70 -10.52 17.52
CA ASP A 233 2.42 -9.87 17.83
C ASP A 233 2.49 -8.33 17.92
N LYS A 234 3.55 -7.71 17.38
CA LYS A 234 3.70 -6.25 17.30
C LYS A 234 3.40 -5.80 15.89
N LEU A 235 2.54 -4.80 15.78
CA LEU A 235 2.04 -4.28 14.52
C LEU A 235 2.51 -2.85 14.31
N THR A 236 2.48 -2.42 13.06
CA THR A 236 2.71 -1.04 12.63
C THR A 236 1.74 -0.69 11.50
N TYR A 237 1.34 0.58 11.42
CA TYR A 237 0.57 1.09 10.28
C TYR A 237 1.47 1.58 9.16
N VAL A 238 2.79 1.51 9.31
CA VAL A 238 3.72 2.09 8.35
C VAL A 238 4.68 1.08 7.75
N TYR A 239 5.21 1.45 6.61
CA TYR A 239 6.37 0.83 6.00
C TYR A 239 7.28 1.93 5.42
N HIS A 240 8.51 1.55 5.12
CA HIS A 240 9.51 2.45 4.58
C HIS A 240 10.03 1.91 3.24
N GLY A 241 10.57 2.81 2.42
CA GLY A 241 11.57 2.44 1.43
C GLY A 241 12.95 2.38 2.08
N ALA A 242 13.90 1.78 1.37
CA ALA A 242 15.30 1.71 1.73
C ALA A 242 16.19 2.21 0.59
N ILE A 243 17.32 2.82 0.96
CA ILE A 243 18.47 3.01 0.07
C ILE A 243 19.51 1.97 0.47
N LEU A 244 19.81 1.06 -0.44
CA LEU A 244 20.80 0.01 -0.30
C LEU A 244 22.12 0.43 -0.93
N ILE A 245 23.25 0.00 -0.36
CA ILE A 245 24.60 0.23 -0.88
C ILE A 245 25.37 -1.07 -1.04
N ALA A 246 26.08 -1.22 -2.15
CA ALA A 246 26.80 -2.43 -2.51
C ALA A 246 28.26 -2.16 -2.83
N GLY A 247 29.13 -3.08 -2.44
CA GLY A 247 30.57 -2.96 -2.68
C GLY A 247 31.36 -3.69 -1.61
N ASP A 248 32.67 -3.58 -1.65
CA ASP A 248 33.53 -3.90 -0.52
C ASP A 248 33.43 -2.81 0.56
N LYS A 249 34.19 -2.95 1.65
CA LYS A 249 34.08 -2.00 2.78
C LYS A 249 34.45 -0.58 2.34
N GLU A 250 35.56 -0.43 1.62
CA GLU A 250 36.04 0.87 1.14
C GLU A 250 35.00 1.58 0.26
N LYS A 251 34.40 0.88 -0.70
CA LYS A 251 33.36 1.45 -1.56
C LYS A 251 32.14 1.89 -0.75
N ARG A 252 31.66 1.08 0.20
CA ARG A 252 30.51 1.42 1.04
C ARG A 252 30.81 2.61 1.96
N ASP A 253 32.00 2.65 2.56
CA ASP A 253 32.45 3.77 3.39
C ASP A 253 32.51 5.07 2.58
N GLN A 254 32.98 5.02 1.32
CA GLN A 254 32.99 6.19 0.45
C GLN A 254 31.58 6.68 0.10
N ILE A 255 30.64 5.78 -0.18
CA ILE A 255 29.23 6.16 -0.42
C ILE A 255 28.63 6.81 0.84
N ILE A 256 28.89 6.25 2.02
CA ILE A 256 28.44 6.82 3.30
C ILE A 256 29.03 8.22 3.50
N LYS A 257 30.32 8.40 3.21
CA LYS A 257 30.98 9.70 3.28
C LYS A 257 30.34 10.72 2.35
N ASP A 258 30.10 10.37 1.08
CA ASP A 258 29.50 11.28 0.10
C ASP A 258 28.04 11.63 0.46
N TRP A 259 27.34 10.73 1.14
CA TRP A 259 26.05 10.99 1.77
C TRP A 259 26.20 11.97 2.95
N GLU A 260 27.04 11.68 3.94
CA GLU A 260 27.20 12.53 5.14
C GLU A 260 27.72 13.94 4.82
N GLU A 261 28.58 14.07 3.81
CA GLU A 261 29.06 15.36 3.28
C GLU A 261 28.03 16.07 2.39
N LYS A 262 26.85 15.46 2.15
CA LYS A 262 25.79 15.93 1.26
C LYS A 262 26.29 16.26 -0.14
N ASN A 263 27.25 15.48 -0.64
CA ASN A 263 27.85 15.68 -1.94
C ASN A 263 27.05 14.96 -3.04
N TRP A 264 26.04 15.66 -3.58
CA TRP A 264 25.14 15.11 -4.60
C TRP A 264 25.88 14.50 -5.81
N GLU A 265 26.84 15.22 -6.38
CA GLU A 265 27.55 14.78 -7.60
C GLU A 265 28.39 13.52 -7.35
N LYS A 266 29.09 13.44 -6.21
CA LYS A 266 29.83 12.22 -5.86
C LYS A 266 28.89 11.07 -5.53
N PHE A 267 27.82 11.32 -4.78
CA PHE A 267 26.87 10.30 -4.38
C PHE A 267 26.23 9.61 -5.59
N ILE A 268 25.69 10.39 -6.53
CA ILE A 268 25.04 9.81 -7.73
C ILE A 268 26.04 9.14 -8.69
N SER A 269 27.32 9.53 -8.66
CA SER A 269 28.36 8.92 -9.51
C SER A 269 28.66 7.46 -9.16
N HIS A 270 28.26 6.99 -7.96
CA HIS A 270 28.36 5.56 -7.60
C HIS A 270 27.32 4.69 -8.33
N GLY A 271 26.43 5.30 -9.10
CA GLY A 271 25.43 4.61 -9.89
C GLY A 271 24.22 4.16 -9.06
N ILE A 272 23.02 4.45 -9.55
CA ILE A 272 21.74 4.15 -8.90
C ILE A 272 20.96 3.15 -9.75
N VAL A 273 20.45 2.10 -9.12
CA VAL A 273 19.48 1.17 -9.71
C VAL A 273 18.11 1.30 -9.07
N TYR A 274 17.06 1.32 -9.90
CA TYR A 274 15.67 1.26 -9.46
C TYR A 274 14.78 0.57 -10.51
N ARG A 275 13.68 -0.04 -10.07
CA ARG A 275 12.82 -0.85 -10.96
C ARG A 275 11.93 0.00 -11.87
N LYS A 276 11.13 0.88 -11.27
CA LYS A 276 10.07 1.62 -11.98
C LYS A 276 9.70 2.89 -11.21
N LYS A 277 9.42 3.97 -11.95
CA LYS A 277 9.17 5.30 -11.38
C LYS A 277 7.84 5.45 -10.63
N ASP A 278 6.89 4.56 -10.90
CA ASP A 278 5.59 4.49 -10.23
C ASP A 278 5.65 3.68 -8.92
N SER A 279 6.80 3.08 -8.58
CA SER A 279 6.96 2.36 -7.31
C SER A 279 7.04 3.34 -6.14
N ALA A 280 6.21 3.13 -5.11
CA ALA A 280 6.21 3.98 -3.94
C ALA A 280 7.49 3.76 -3.11
N GLY A 281 7.59 2.63 -2.40
CA GLY A 281 8.75 2.26 -1.59
C GLY A 281 9.99 1.80 -2.37
N GLY A 282 9.93 1.69 -3.70
CA GLY A 282 11.09 1.37 -4.54
C GLY A 282 11.54 2.49 -5.49
N TYR A 283 10.99 3.70 -5.36
CA TYR A 283 11.43 4.87 -6.14
C TYR A 283 11.00 6.20 -5.49
N LYS A 284 9.70 6.43 -5.34
CA LYS A 284 9.18 7.77 -5.01
C LYS A 284 9.67 8.26 -3.66
N TYR A 285 9.70 7.39 -2.65
CA TYR A 285 10.13 7.75 -1.31
C TYR A 285 11.63 8.07 -1.28
N GLN A 286 12.44 7.33 -2.04
CA GLN A 286 13.87 7.57 -2.18
C GLN A 286 14.12 8.89 -2.91
N ALA A 287 13.39 9.19 -3.99
CA ALA A 287 13.50 10.47 -4.70
C ALA A 287 13.17 11.65 -3.77
N ALA A 288 12.12 11.53 -2.96
CA ALA A 288 11.76 12.52 -1.95
C ALA A 288 12.85 12.69 -0.87
N LEU A 289 13.39 11.57 -0.36
CA LEU A 289 14.48 11.58 0.61
C LEU A 289 15.75 12.24 0.03
N LEU A 290 16.15 11.91 -1.20
CA LEU A 290 17.27 12.54 -1.87
C LEU A 290 17.08 14.06 -2.02
N ALA A 291 15.87 14.48 -2.42
CA ALA A 291 15.55 15.90 -2.53
C ALA A 291 15.61 16.64 -1.18
N ARG A 292 15.22 15.98 -0.08
CA ARG A 292 15.37 16.51 1.29
C ARG A 292 16.84 16.60 1.68
N HIS A 293 17.59 15.51 1.51
CA HIS A 293 18.95 15.38 2.04
C HIS A 293 19.96 16.27 1.32
N PHE A 294 19.92 16.30 -0.01
CA PHE A 294 20.86 17.06 -0.84
C PHE A 294 20.37 18.49 -1.17
N GLY A 295 19.28 18.95 -0.55
CA GLY A 295 18.76 20.30 -0.75
C GLY A 295 18.22 20.59 -2.16
N LYS A 296 17.94 19.55 -2.97
CA LYS A 296 17.43 19.67 -4.34
C LYS A 296 15.90 19.82 -4.37
N THR A 297 15.33 20.20 -5.51
CA THR A 297 13.88 20.04 -5.71
C THR A 297 13.56 18.59 -6.08
N LEU A 298 12.34 18.14 -5.77
CA LEU A 298 11.88 16.81 -6.18
C LEU A 298 11.85 16.68 -7.72
N LYS A 299 11.57 17.79 -8.41
CA LYS A 299 11.60 17.85 -9.87
C LYS A 299 13.02 17.55 -10.40
N ASP A 300 14.04 18.24 -9.88
CA ASP A 300 15.43 18.06 -10.34
C ASP A 300 15.91 16.62 -10.10
N VAL A 301 15.58 16.04 -8.93
CA VAL A 301 15.92 14.64 -8.62
C VAL A 301 15.23 13.69 -9.58
N ASN A 302 13.94 13.88 -9.85
CA ASN A 302 13.20 13.02 -10.78
C ASN A 302 13.70 13.16 -12.22
N GLU A 303 13.99 14.37 -12.68
CA GLU A 303 14.57 14.61 -14.01
C GLU A 303 15.93 13.91 -14.15
N TYR A 304 16.80 14.01 -13.13
CA TYR A 304 18.07 13.27 -13.12
C TYR A 304 17.85 11.76 -13.17
N LEU A 305 17.05 11.20 -12.27
CA LEU A 305 16.80 9.75 -12.19
C LEU A 305 16.13 9.19 -13.46
N GLN A 306 15.34 10.00 -14.17
CA GLN A 306 14.60 9.57 -15.38
C GLN A 306 15.35 9.87 -16.69
N SER A 307 16.44 10.65 -16.65
CA SER A 307 17.20 11.07 -17.84
C SER A 307 17.96 9.95 -18.56
N GLN A 308 17.94 8.72 -18.04
CA GLN A 308 18.71 7.58 -18.56
C GLN A 308 20.20 7.90 -18.77
N ASN A 309 20.75 8.79 -17.93
CA ASN A 309 22.18 9.11 -17.97
C ASN A 309 23.03 7.92 -17.51
N GLU A 310 24.35 8.07 -17.64
CA GLU A 310 25.28 6.97 -17.44
C GLU A 310 25.30 6.37 -16.03
N ASN A 311 24.86 7.10 -15.03
CA ASN A 311 24.84 6.68 -13.62
C ASN A 311 23.52 6.01 -13.23
N ILE A 312 22.56 5.84 -14.15
CA ILE A 312 21.26 5.25 -13.86
C ILE A 312 21.11 3.90 -14.54
N ILE A 313 20.68 2.90 -13.78
CA ILE A 313 20.27 1.59 -14.29
C ILE A 313 18.78 1.37 -13.97
N ILE A 314 17.97 1.17 -14.99
CA ILE A 314 16.56 0.80 -14.81
C ILE A 314 16.46 -0.72 -14.78
N GLY A 315 16.04 -1.27 -13.65
CA GLY A 315 15.88 -2.70 -13.45
C GLY A 315 15.68 -3.06 -11.98
N LYS A 316 15.42 -4.33 -11.70
CA LYS A 316 15.15 -4.75 -10.32
C LYS A 316 16.44 -4.71 -9.51
N THR A 317 16.42 -4.01 -8.38
CA THR A 317 17.55 -3.88 -7.45
C THR A 317 18.13 -5.25 -7.07
N LYS A 318 17.27 -6.22 -6.74
CA LYS A 318 17.67 -7.60 -6.47
C LYS A 318 18.49 -8.27 -7.57
N ASP A 319 18.25 -7.90 -8.83
CA ASP A 319 18.89 -8.54 -9.98
C ASP A 319 20.20 -7.84 -10.37
N GLN A 320 20.39 -6.56 -10.05
CA GLN A 320 21.43 -5.72 -10.66
C GLN A 320 22.37 -5.00 -9.67
N LEU A 321 21.96 -4.79 -8.41
CA LEU A 321 22.76 -4.04 -7.45
C LEU A 321 24.12 -4.73 -7.20
N GLY A 322 25.22 -3.99 -7.41
CA GLY A 322 26.59 -4.50 -7.28
C GLY A 322 27.03 -5.45 -8.40
N LYS A 323 26.32 -5.49 -9.54
CA LYS A 323 26.67 -6.30 -10.71
C LYS A 323 26.84 -5.42 -11.95
N ALA A 324 27.79 -5.79 -12.80
CA ALA A 324 27.97 -5.14 -14.09
C ALA A 324 26.81 -5.48 -15.03
N ASN A 325 26.22 -4.47 -15.68
CA ASN A 325 25.27 -4.66 -16.78
C ASN A 325 26.02 -4.99 -18.09
N SER A 326 25.27 -5.17 -19.19
CA SER A 326 25.84 -5.49 -20.52
C SER A 326 26.86 -4.46 -21.02
N ASN A 327 26.81 -3.23 -20.50
CA ASN A 327 27.71 -2.13 -20.87
C ASN A 327 28.88 -1.98 -19.87
N GLY A 328 29.10 -2.97 -18.99
CA GLY A 328 30.16 -2.97 -17.98
C GLY A 328 29.89 -2.07 -16.77
N LYS A 329 28.73 -1.40 -16.71
CA LYS A 329 28.41 -0.44 -15.64
C LYS A 329 27.86 -1.15 -14.41
N THR A 330 28.32 -0.76 -13.23
CA THR A 330 27.85 -1.30 -11.95
C THR A 330 27.20 -0.20 -11.14
N ALA A 331 25.94 -0.38 -10.76
CA ALA A 331 25.30 0.48 -9.76
C ALA A 331 25.66 -0.01 -8.36
N HIS A 332 26.09 0.91 -7.50
CA HIS A 332 26.43 0.64 -6.10
C HIS A 332 25.37 1.15 -5.13
N ILE A 333 24.36 1.88 -5.61
CA ILE A 333 23.21 2.33 -4.83
C ILE A 333 21.95 1.72 -5.43
N GLY A 334 21.05 1.18 -4.60
CA GLY A 334 19.79 0.58 -5.05
C GLY A 334 18.59 1.06 -4.25
N PHE A 335 17.46 1.25 -4.91
CA PHE A 335 16.18 1.57 -4.25
C PHE A 335 15.32 0.32 -4.15
N ASP A 336 14.82 0.04 -2.95
CA ASP A 336 13.92 -1.08 -2.69
C ASP A 336 13.04 -0.79 -1.46
N ASP A 337 12.05 -1.64 -1.22
CA ASP A 337 11.26 -1.58 0.01
C ASP A 337 12.13 -1.96 1.24
N GLU A 338 11.86 -1.36 2.40
CA GLU A 338 12.46 -1.80 3.66
C GLU A 338 12.16 -3.28 3.88
N GLY A 339 13.19 -4.05 4.20
CA GLY A 339 12.97 -5.45 4.53
C GLY A 339 12.78 -6.36 3.31
N ALA A 340 13.02 -5.91 2.07
CA ALA A 340 12.73 -6.65 0.84
C ALA A 340 13.31 -8.09 0.77
N TYR A 341 14.34 -8.38 1.56
CA TYR A 341 14.95 -9.71 1.67
C TYR A 341 14.01 -10.69 2.37
N ASN A 342 13.15 -10.19 3.26
CA ASN A 342 12.31 -11.02 4.12
C ASN A 342 11.26 -11.79 3.36
N TRP A 343 10.68 -11.26 2.28
CA TRP A 343 9.72 -11.99 1.43
C TRP A 343 10.34 -12.46 0.11
N THR A 344 11.65 -12.35 -0.03
CA THR A 344 12.38 -12.90 -1.17
C THR A 344 13.11 -14.15 -0.70
N GLU A 345 12.50 -15.32 -0.88
CA GLU A 345 13.16 -16.57 -0.47
C GLU A 345 14.51 -16.73 -1.19
N HIS A 346 15.57 -16.97 -0.41
CA HIS A 346 16.84 -17.40 -0.94
C HIS A 346 16.85 -18.93 -1.16
N ASN A 347 17.29 -19.33 -2.35
CA ASN A 347 17.67 -20.69 -2.69
C ASN A 347 19.05 -20.67 -3.36
N ALA A 348 19.76 -21.80 -3.36
CA ALA A 348 21.17 -21.87 -3.78
C ALA A 348 21.44 -21.46 -5.24
N ILE A 349 20.42 -21.46 -6.11
CA ILE A 349 20.51 -21.08 -7.53
C ILE A 349 20.19 -19.59 -7.72
N SER A 350 19.60 -18.95 -6.69
CA SER A 350 19.24 -17.53 -6.73
C SER A 350 20.47 -16.64 -6.79
N ASN A 351 20.42 -15.66 -7.69
CA ASN A 351 21.38 -14.56 -7.72
C ASN A 351 20.79 -13.26 -7.16
N ASN A 352 19.65 -13.33 -6.46
CA ASN A 352 19.04 -12.16 -5.84
C ASN A 352 20.01 -11.55 -4.82
N TYR A 353 20.19 -10.22 -4.88
CA TYR A 353 21.00 -9.45 -3.92
C TYR A 353 22.43 -9.98 -3.72
N LYS A 354 23.03 -10.55 -4.77
CA LYS A 354 24.38 -11.13 -4.74
C LYS A 354 25.34 -10.34 -5.64
N PRO A 355 26.12 -9.39 -5.12
CA PRO A 355 27.09 -8.62 -5.91
C PRO A 355 28.13 -9.50 -6.62
N THR A 356 28.65 -9.03 -7.75
CA THR A 356 29.77 -9.69 -8.44
C THR A 356 31.02 -9.61 -7.56
N GLY A 357 31.60 -10.76 -7.20
CA GLY A 357 32.73 -10.86 -6.27
C GLY A 357 32.33 -11.07 -4.80
N PHE A 358 31.05 -11.37 -4.53
CA PHE A 358 30.62 -11.91 -3.24
C PHE A 358 31.41 -13.16 -2.86
N MET A 359 31.90 -13.19 -1.63
CA MET A 359 32.56 -14.32 -0.99
C MET A 359 31.66 -14.86 0.12
N SER A 360 31.26 -16.11 -0.02
CA SER A 360 30.43 -16.82 0.94
C SER A 360 31.15 -17.04 2.27
N SER A 361 30.40 -17.03 3.37
CA SER A 361 30.86 -17.40 4.72
C SER A 361 32.05 -16.56 5.23
N LYS A 362 32.07 -15.28 4.87
CA LYS A 362 33.01 -14.29 5.40
C LYS A 362 32.40 -13.53 6.58
N PRO A 363 33.23 -13.01 7.51
CA PRO A 363 32.75 -12.18 8.61
C PRO A 363 32.11 -10.88 8.10
N TYR A 364 31.21 -10.31 8.91
CA TYR A 364 30.40 -9.12 8.60
C TYR A 364 31.20 -7.94 8.02
N ASP A 365 32.38 -7.67 8.58
CA ASP A 365 33.25 -6.55 8.18
C ASP A 365 34.46 -6.99 7.33
N HIS A 366 34.37 -8.13 6.63
CA HIS A 366 35.47 -8.58 5.77
C HIS A 366 35.82 -7.49 4.74
N PRO A 367 37.08 -7.02 4.70
CA PRO A 367 37.43 -5.77 4.02
C PRO A 367 37.14 -5.81 2.52
N THR A 368 37.40 -6.95 1.87
CA THR A 368 37.26 -7.13 0.42
C THR A 368 35.99 -7.89 0.01
N ASN A 369 35.13 -8.29 0.96
CA ASN A 369 33.90 -8.99 0.57
C ASN A 369 32.88 -7.99 0.02
N LYS A 370 32.37 -8.28 -1.18
CA LYS A 370 31.36 -7.46 -1.83
C LYS A 370 29.96 -7.90 -1.39
N VAL A 371 29.32 -7.04 -0.62
CA VAL A 371 28.04 -7.31 0.04
C VAL A 371 27.14 -6.10 -0.06
N ILE A 372 25.86 -6.27 0.30
CA ILE A 372 24.87 -5.20 0.32
C ILE A 372 24.55 -4.84 1.76
N ARG A 373 24.39 -3.54 2.03
CA ARG A 373 23.95 -2.99 3.31
C ARG A 373 22.84 -1.98 3.10
N THR A 374 21.98 -1.80 4.09
CA THR A 374 21.02 -0.70 4.14
C THR A 374 21.75 0.56 4.59
N LEU A 375 21.76 1.59 3.76
CA LEU A 375 22.33 2.90 4.10
C LEU A 375 21.36 3.66 5.02
N THR A 376 20.12 3.81 4.60
CA THR A 376 19.09 4.57 5.33
C THR A 376 17.70 4.14 4.89
N LEU A 377 16.71 4.38 5.75
CA LEU A 377 15.30 4.23 5.43
C LEU A 377 14.70 5.57 5.00
N THR A 378 13.56 5.54 4.30
CA THR A 378 12.80 6.74 3.94
C THR A 378 11.88 7.16 5.07
N ASN A 379 11.22 8.32 4.93
CA ASN A 379 10.07 8.64 5.77
C ASN A 379 9.03 7.51 5.73
N PRO A 380 8.31 7.27 6.84
CA PRO A 380 7.24 6.28 6.90
C PRO A 380 6.09 6.68 5.98
N ALA A 381 5.53 5.69 5.31
CA ALA A 381 4.29 5.78 4.54
C ALA A 381 3.24 4.86 5.15
N PRO A 382 1.94 5.19 5.06
CA PRO A 382 0.89 4.30 5.53
C PRO A 382 0.90 2.98 4.76
N TYR A 383 0.59 1.90 5.45
CA TYR A 383 0.27 0.63 4.83
C TYR A 383 -1.07 0.72 4.08
N ASP A 384 -1.44 -0.33 3.38
CA ASP A 384 -2.48 -0.26 2.37
C ASP A 384 -3.88 0.03 2.96
N VAL A 385 -4.67 0.78 2.19
CA VAL A 385 -6.04 1.13 2.53
C VAL A 385 -7.03 0.17 1.85
N VAL A 386 -8.12 -0.12 2.55
CA VAL A 386 -9.25 -0.90 2.04
C VAL A 386 -10.41 0.05 1.73
N LEU A 387 -10.75 0.19 0.44
CA LEU A 387 -11.80 1.07 -0.06
C LEU A 387 -12.87 0.27 -0.80
N GLY A 388 -14.14 0.61 -0.59
CA GLY A 388 -15.30 0.01 -1.27
C GLY A 388 -15.84 0.88 -2.41
N ARG A 389 -16.41 0.27 -3.44
CA ARG A 389 -17.04 0.96 -4.58
C ARG A 389 -18.19 1.87 -4.14
N LYS A 390 -18.51 2.89 -4.94
CA LYS A 390 -19.48 3.93 -4.57
C LYS A 390 -20.88 3.44 -4.20
N GLY A 391 -21.34 2.35 -4.82
CA GLY A 391 -22.68 1.80 -4.66
C GLY A 391 -22.83 0.81 -3.52
N LEU A 392 -21.74 0.44 -2.83
CA LEU A 392 -21.87 -0.25 -1.55
C LEU A 392 -22.53 0.68 -0.53
N SER A 393 -23.47 0.16 0.25
CA SER A 393 -24.01 0.94 1.38
C SER A 393 -22.91 1.20 2.42
N GLU A 394 -22.97 2.37 3.07
CA GLU A 394 -22.07 2.69 4.20
C GLU A 394 -22.15 1.61 5.29
N LYS A 395 -23.36 1.09 5.53
CA LYS A 395 -23.58 0.06 6.53
C LYS A 395 -22.88 -1.26 6.19
N GLN A 396 -22.95 -1.68 4.92
CA GLN A 396 -22.25 -2.89 4.49
C GLN A 396 -20.73 -2.71 4.58
N ALA A 397 -20.19 -1.56 4.15
CA ALA A 397 -18.77 -1.25 4.28
C ALA A 397 -18.30 -1.24 5.76
N GLU A 398 -19.10 -0.65 6.66
CA GLU A 398 -18.85 -0.67 8.12
C GLU A 398 -18.78 -2.11 8.65
N LEU A 399 -19.75 -2.95 8.31
CA LEU A 399 -19.83 -4.35 8.75
C LEU A 399 -18.67 -5.19 8.19
N ILE A 400 -18.25 -4.96 6.94
CA ILE A 400 -17.06 -5.59 6.36
C ILE A 400 -15.82 -5.18 7.16
N GLY A 401 -15.65 -3.89 7.45
CA GLY A 401 -14.55 -3.37 8.26
C GLY A 401 -14.49 -4.02 9.65
N LYS A 402 -15.63 -4.15 10.34
CA LYS A 402 -15.73 -4.85 11.64
C LYS A 402 -15.39 -6.33 11.53
N ALA A 403 -15.87 -7.00 10.49
CA ALA A 403 -15.61 -8.42 10.28
C ALA A 403 -14.10 -8.66 10.07
N LEU A 404 -13.44 -7.86 9.23
CA LEU A 404 -12.00 -7.89 9.02
C LEU A 404 -11.21 -7.60 10.31
N GLU A 405 -11.62 -6.57 11.07
CA GLU A 405 -10.97 -6.21 12.33
C GLU A 405 -11.14 -7.30 13.42
N SER A 406 -12.25 -8.04 13.40
CA SER A 406 -12.52 -9.10 14.40
C SER A 406 -11.57 -10.29 14.28
N LEU A 407 -10.92 -10.50 13.14
CA LEU A 407 -10.00 -11.60 12.93
C LEU A 407 -8.73 -11.40 13.79
N SER A 408 -8.38 -12.39 14.60
CA SER A 408 -7.07 -12.41 15.27
C SER A 408 -5.92 -12.56 14.26
N LEU A 409 -4.68 -12.30 14.70
CA LEU A 409 -3.49 -12.50 13.87
C LEU A 409 -3.37 -13.93 13.34
N LYS A 410 -3.84 -14.92 14.12
CA LYS A 410 -3.81 -16.34 13.75
C LYS A 410 -4.94 -16.72 12.80
N GLU A 411 -6.14 -16.18 13.00
CA GLU A 411 -7.29 -16.43 12.11
C GLU A 411 -7.12 -15.74 10.76
N ASN A 412 -6.44 -14.59 10.71
CA ASN A 412 -6.17 -13.85 9.49
C ASN A 412 -5.02 -14.49 8.68
N ALA A 413 -5.27 -15.69 8.15
CA ALA A 413 -4.32 -16.40 7.30
C ALA A 413 -3.95 -15.59 6.04
N TYR A 414 -4.84 -14.75 5.53
CA TYR A 414 -4.56 -13.84 4.41
C TYR A 414 -3.40 -12.89 4.71
N GLY A 415 -3.30 -12.39 5.95
CA GLY A 415 -2.20 -11.53 6.38
C GLY A 415 -0.82 -12.18 6.33
N ILE A 416 -0.72 -13.51 6.46
CA ILE A 416 0.56 -14.24 6.37
C ILE A 416 1.16 -14.16 4.97
N TYR A 417 0.30 -14.16 3.94
CA TYR A 417 0.67 -14.21 2.53
C TYR A 417 0.63 -12.84 1.83
N THR A 418 0.22 -11.79 2.53
CA THR A 418 0.11 -10.44 1.97
C THR A 418 0.83 -9.37 2.78
N GLY A 419 1.10 -9.62 4.06
CA GLY A 419 1.54 -8.60 5.00
C GLY A 419 0.38 -7.82 5.65
N TYR A 420 -0.87 -8.02 5.22
CA TYR A 420 -2.05 -7.41 5.86
C TYR A 420 -2.44 -8.16 7.14
N ASN A 421 -1.56 -8.15 8.15
CA ASN A 421 -1.68 -8.97 9.36
C ASN A 421 -2.87 -8.58 10.24
N LYS A 422 -3.26 -7.31 10.25
CA LYS A 422 -4.45 -6.84 10.97
C LYS A 422 -5.17 -5.77 10.17
N PHE A 423 -6.48 -5.67 10.36
CA PHE A 423 -7.31 -4.59 9.85
C PHE A 423 -7.93 -3.83 11.01
N LYS A 424 -8.14 -2.53 10.80
CA LYS A 424 -8.80 -1.63 11.74
C LYS A 424 -9.83 -0.81 10.99
N GLN A 425 -11.00 -0.60 11.57
CA GLN A 425 -12.01 0.26 10.96
C GLN A 425 -11.41 1.62 10.59
N LEU A 426 -11.82 2.11 9.43
CA LEU A 426 -11.33 3.35 8.85
C LEU A 426 -12.45 4.38 8.80
N ASN A 427 -12.23 5.53 9.43
CA ASN A 427 -13.06 6.71 9.25
C ASN A 427 -12.34 7.77 8.41
N TYR A 428 -13.06 8.84 8.06
CA TYR A 428 -12.52 9.95 7.27
C TYR A 428 -11.31 10.64 7.93
N GLU A 429 -11.31 10.83 9.25
CA GLU A 429 -10.21 11.51 9.95
C GLU A 429 -8.91 10.68 9.87
N GLN A 430 -9.00 9.38 10.11
CA GLN A 430 -7.89 8.44 9.97
C GLN A 430 -7.40 8.38 8.52
N PHE A 431 -8.32 8.25 7.56
CA PHE A 431 -8.00 8.26 6.13
C PHE A 431 -7.25 9.54 5.75
N ARG A 432 -7.72 10.70 6.18
CA ARG A 432 -7.07 11.99 5.94
C ARG A 432 -5.64 12.00 6.48
N LYS A 433 -5.42 11.55 7.72
CA LYS A 433 -4.07 11.48 8.32
C LYS A 433 -3.14 10.57 7.52
N PHE A 434 -3.61 9.39 7.10
CA PHE A 434 -2.79 8.48 6.30
C PHE A 434 -2.54 9.01 4.87
N ALA A 435 -3.53 9.63 4.23
CA ALA A 435 -3.34 10.28 2.92
C ALA A 435 -2.31 11.43 2.98
N GLN A 436 -2.29 12.19 4.08
CA GLN A 436 -1.27 13.22 4.34
C GLN A 436 0.10 12.61 4.64
N LEU A 437 0.15 11.49 5.38
CA LEU A 437 1.39 10.75 5.63
C LEU A 437 2.00 10.24 4.31
N GLN A 438 1.18 9.70 3.42
CA GLN A 438 1.60 9.28 2.08
C GLN A 438 2.19 10.47 1.29
N ALA A 439 1.50 11.61 1.26
CA ALA A 439 2.00 12.80 0.59
C ALA A 439 3.33 13.31 1.18
N GLN A 440 3.51 13.20 2.50
CA GLN A 440 4.76 13.53 3.18
C GLN A 440 5.90 12.56 2.79
N ALA A 441 5.62 11.26 2.65
CA ALA A 441 6.60 10.27 2.20
C ALA A 441 7.06 10.50 0.74
N GLU A 442 6.17 11.02 -0.12
CA GLU A 442 6.46 11.31 -1.54
C GLU A 442 6.96 12.75 -1.80
N SER A 443 7.12 13.58 -0.76
CA SER A 443 7.47 14.99 -0.94
C SER A 443 8.53 15.47 0.07
N LYS A 444 8.83 16.78 0.04
CA LYS A 444 9.67 17.46 1.04
C LYS A 444 8.88 18.03 2.22
N GLN A 445 7.54 17.93 2.21
CA GLN A 445 6.66 18.57 3.19
C GLN A 445 6.54 17.75 4.49
N ASN A 446 6.28 18.42 5.60
CA ASN A 446 5.99 17.79 6.89
C ASN A 446 4.52 18.08 7.25
N LEU A 447 3.63 17.18 6.87
CA LEU A 447 2.17 17.29 6.98
C LEU A 447 1.62 16.62 8.25
N VAL A 448 2.28 15.58 8.72
CA VAL A 448 1.87 14.74 9.84
C VAL A 448 3.01 14.65 10.85
N LYS A 449 2.68 14.81 12.13
CA LYS A 449 3.60 14.65 13.27
C LYS A 449 3.28 13.44 14.13
N GLU A 450 2.03 12.98 14.07
CA GLU A 450 1.53 11.87 14.88
C GLU A 450 0.77 10.89 14.00
N ILE A 451 1.02 9.62 14.22
CA ILE A 451 0.36 8.52 13.53
C ILE A 451 -0.49 7.79 14.57
N PRO A 452 -1.75 7.44 14.25
CA PRO A 452 -2.59 6.68 15.16
C PRO A 452 -1.86 5.44 15.68
N GLN A 453 -1.96 5.16 16.97
CA GLN A 453 -1.39 3.94 17.55
C GLN A 453 -2.30 2.75 17.25
N ILE A 454 -1.72 1.58 17.05
CA ILE A 454 -2.47 0.33 16.97
C ILE A 454 -2.83 -0.09 18.39
N GLN A 455 -4.12 -0.02 18.71
CA GLN A 455 -4.69 -0.56 19.95
C GLN A 455 -4.87 -2.08 19.87
#